data_AF-A0A819UGZ5-F1
#
_entry.id   AF-A0A819UGZ5-F1
#
_cell.length_a   1.000
_cell.length_b   1.000
_cell.length_c   1.000
_cell.angle_alpha   90.00
_cell.angle_beta   90.00
_cell.angle_gamma   90.00
#
_symmetry.space_group_name_H-M   'P 1'
#
loop_
_entity.id
_entity.type
_entity.pdbx_description
1 polymer ?
#
loop_
_entity_poly.entity_id
_entity_poly.type
_entity_poly.pdbx_seq_one_letter_code
_entity_poly.pdbx_strand_id
1 'polypeptide(L)'
;MLEVQLSFTIVEASFNRLCSIVYHTKLYLSTKRWAIISIATQWAFGIILTIPIILFNESNCDQQLWKRIYKFVMVVIIPSIICLMNNMMIFKYVRSSTNRVQTSLEDAKNNQHQHQRLSRRDLHLLRHMIVMFCIFVVGWSPIYLYSIIVVQFSFSSIILSMFIISALLSVLVVISNLFLYNHELRRYYREKIYHGH
;
A
#
# COMPACT_ATOMS: atom_id res chain seq x y z
N MET A 1 -20.17 3.29 0.70
CA MET A 1 -19.39 3.38 1.96
C MET A 1 -18.23 2.40 1.94
N LEU A 2 -18.48 1.10 1.80
CA LEU A 2 -17.44 0.05 1.79
C LEU A 2 -16.33 0.31 0.77
N GLU A 3 -16.66 0.71 -0.46
CA GLU A 3 -15.66 0.97 -1.52
C GLU A 3 -14.65 2.08 -1.16
N VAL A 4 -15.12 3.15 -0.49
CA VAL A 4 -14.24 4.24 -0.02
C VAL A 4 -13.32 3.72 1.07
N GLN A 5 -13.86 2.99 2.04
CA GLN A 5 -13.06 2.39 3.12
C GLN A 5 -12.03 1.41 2.58
N LEU A 6 -12.41 0.54 1.64
CA LEU A 6 -11.54 -0.44 1.01
C LEU A 6 -10.37 0.25 0.30
N SER A 7 -10.65 1.32 -0.43
CA SER A 7 -9.63 2.10 -1.17
C SER A 7 -8.66 2.82 -0.24
N PHE A 8 -9.15 3.38 0.87
CA PHE A 8 -8.29 4.05 1.85
C PHE A 8 -7.51 3.08 2.74
N THR A 9 -8.01 1.85 2.95
CA THR A 9 -7.24 0.78 3.63
C THR A 9 -5.95 0.48 2.89
N ILE A 10 -5.97 0.54 1.57
CA ILE A 10 -4.78 0.38 0.73
C ILE A 10 -3.81 1.54 0.92
N VAL A 11 -4.32 2.77 0.87
CA VAL A 11 -3.50 3.96 1.05
C VAL A 11 -2.77 3.87 2.37
N GLU A 12 -3.48 3.48 3.42
CA GLU A 12 -2.90 3.19 4.72
C GLU A 12 -1.85 2.06 4.65
N ALA A 13 -2.16 0.92 4.05
CA ALA A 13 -1.19 -0.17 3.91
C ALA A 13 0.09 0.28 3.18
N SER A 14 -0.05 1.08 2.12
CA SER A 14 1.07 1.65 1.35
C SER A 14 1.88 2.64 2.19
N PHE A 15 1.21 3.43 3.03
CA PHE A 15 1.83 4.39 3.94
C PHE A 15 2.54 3.69 5.09
N ASN A 16 1.92 2.68 5.70
CA ASN A 16 2.54 1.82 6.71
C ASN A 16 3.81 1.16 6.17
N ARG A 17 3.77 0.70 4.91
CA ARG A 17 4.94 0.17 4.21
C ARG A 17 6.02 1.23 3.99
N LEU A 18 5.65 2.43 3.54
CA LEU A 18 6.57 3.56 3.41
C LEU A 18 7.26 3.85 4.74
N CYS A 19 6.49 3.98 5.82
CA CYS A 19 6.98 4.20 7.19
C CYS A 19 7.96 3.11 7.62
N SER A 20 7.59 1.83 7.43
CA SER A 20 8.43 0.70 7.82
C SER A 20 9.76 0.64 7.07
N ILE A 21 9.83 1.10 5.82
CA ILE A 21 11.02 0.95 4.97
C ILE A 21 11.91 2.19 5.05
N VAL A 22 11.33 3.37 4.82
CA VAL A 22 12.07 4.64 4.77
C VAL A 22 12.49 5.07 6.17
N TYR A 23 11.63 4.85 7.17
CA TYR A 23 11.84 5.29 8.55
C TYR A 23 12.10 4.12 9.51
N HIS A 24 12.70 3.02 9.02
CA HIS A 24 13.03 1.83 9.81
C HIS A 24 13.86 2.12 11.07
N THR A 25 14.60 3.24 11.11
CA THR A 25 15.40 3.68 12.27
C THR A 25 14.55 4.29 13.39
N LYS A 26 13.32 4.74 13.11
CA LYS A 26 12.43 5.33 14.11
C LYS A 26 11.54 4.24 14.71
N LEU A 27 11.98 3.67 15.84
CA LEU A 27 11.27 2.64 16.61
C LEU A 27 9.80 2.99 16.92
N TYR A 28 9.47 4.28 17.03
CA TYR A 28 8.10 4.76 17.29
C TYR A 28 7.07 4.25 16.27
N LEU A 29 7.45 4.20 14.98
CA LEU A 29 6.58 3.78 13.87
C LEU A 29 6.34 2.26 13.83
N SER A 30 7.13 1.48 14.58
CA SER A 30 7.02 0.01 14.67
C SER A 30 6.13 -0.45 15.83
N THR A 31 5.59 0.48 16.63
CA THR A 31 4.82 0.11 17.82
C THR A 31 3.37 -0.25 17.49
N LYS A 32 2.79 -1.20 18.23
CA LYS A 32 1.35 -1.56 18.13
C LYS A 32 0.43 -0.34 18.25
N ARG A 33 0.85 0.67 19.02
CA ARG A 33 0.13 1.94 19.20
C ARG A 33 -0.03 2.69 17.87
N TRP A 34 1.00 2.69 17.04
CA TRP A 34 0.95 3.38 15.75
C TRP A 34 -0.04 2.73 14.78
N ALA A 35 -0.11 1.39 14.76
CA ALA A 35 -1.12 0.68 13.98
C ALA A 35 -2.56 1.03 14.43
N ILE A 36 -2.80 1.15 15.74
CA ILE A 36 -4.11 1.55 16.28
C ILE A 36 -4.46 2.98 15.86
N ILE A 37 -3.51 3.92 15.96
CA ILE A 37 -3.71 5.30 15.53
C ILE A 37 -4.02 5.35 14.04
N SER A 38 -3.27 4.59 13.24
CA SER A 38 -3.43 4.54 11.79
C SER A 38 -4.83 4.03 11.40
N ILE A 39 -5.28 2.92 12.00
CA ILE A 39 -6.63 2.39 11.83
C ILE A 39 -7.67 3.43 12.24
N ALA A 40 -7.54 4.05 13.43
CA ALA A 40 -8.48 5.05 13.91
C ALA A 40 -8.57 6.26 12.96
N THR A 41 -7.44 6.73 12.43
CA THR A 41 -7.42 7.81 11.45
C THR A 41 -8.07 7.40 10.13
N GLN A 42 -7.87 6.16 9.67
CA GLN A 42 -8.51 5.65 8.45
C GLN A 42 -10.04 5.60 8.58
N TRP A 43 -10.55 5.17 9.74
CA TRP A 43 -11.99 5.20 10.01
C TRP A 43 -12.54 6.63 10.05
N ALA A 44 -11.85 7.54 10.73
CA ALA A 44 -12.25 8.94 10.79
C ALA A 44 -12.28 9.58 9.39
N PHE A 45 -11.23 9.40 8.59
CA PHE A 45 -11.20 9.87 7.20
C PHE A 45 -12.30 9.21 6.37
N GLY A 46 -12.50 7.90 6.48
CA GLY A 46 -13.55 7.19 5.76
C GLY A 46 -14.94 7.78 6.03
N ILE A 47 -15.25 8.11 7.30
CA ILE A 47 -16.50 8.76 7.67
C ILE A 47 -16.60 10.15 7.05
N ILE A 48 -15.57 10.98 7.22
CA ILE A 48 -15.54 12.36 6.69
C ILE A 48 -15.78 12.38 5.18
N LEU A 49 -15.12 11.50 4.44
CA LEU A 49 -15.23 11.41 2.99
C LEU A 49 -16.57 10.83 2.51
N THR A 50 -17.33 10.16 3.39
CA THR A 50 -18.67 9.67 3.05
C THR A 50 -19.78 10.67 3.31
N ILE A 51 -19.55 11.71 4.12
CA ILE A 51 -20.56 12.73 4.43
C ILE A 51 -21.18 13.36 3.16
N PRO A 52 -20.40 13.79 2.15
CA PRO A 52 -20.98 14.41 0.95
C PRO A 52 -21.81 13.41 0.12
N ILE A 53 -21.55 12.11 0.22
CA ILE A 53 -22.35 11.10 -0.48
C ILE A 53 -23.73 10.93 0.19
N ILE A 54 -23.80 11.13 1.51
CA ILE A 54 -25.03 10.97 2.31
C ILE A 54 -25.89 12.24 2.23
N LEU A 55 -25.28 13.42 2.26
CA LEU A 55 -26.01 14.70 2.27
C LEU A 55 -26.65 15.06 0.92
N PHE A 56 -26.09 14.59 -0.20
CA PHE A 56 -26.64 14.83 -1.52
C PHE A 56 -27.64 13.74 -1.90
N ASN A 57 -28.94 14.04 -1.73
CA ASN A 57 -30.04 13.14 -2.05
C ASN A 57 -30.22 12.97 -3.57
N GLU A 58 -30.77 11.84 -4.02
CA GLU A 58 -30.86 11.47 -5.44
C GLU A 58 -32.01 12.17 -6.19
N SER A 59 -32.57 13.26 -5.66
CA SER A 59 -33.77 13.88 -6.22
C SER A 59 -33.54 14.60 -7.54
N ASN A 60 -32.30 15.05 -7.82
CA ASN A 60 -31.97 15.78 -9.04
C ASN A 60 -30.94 15.03 -9.91
N CYS A 61 -31.15 15.03 -11.24
CA CYS A 61 -30.26 14.37 -12.21
C CYS A 61 -28.80 14.88 -12.10
N ASP A 62 -28.59 16.19 -11.88
CA ASP A 62 -27.26 16.78 -11.72
C ASP A 62 -26.54 16.29 -10.45
N GLN A 63 -27.29 16.05 -9.37
CA GLN A 63 -26.73 15.52 -8.12
C GLN A 63 -26.27 14.07 -8.29
N GLN A 64 -26.94 13.30 -9.15
CA GLN A 64 -26.54 11.92 -9.45
C GLN A 64 -25.20 11.88 -10.22
N LEU A 65 -25.02 12.75 -11.21
CA LEU A 65 -23.75 12.86 -11.93
C LEU A 65 -22.61 13.30 -11.01
N TRP A 66 -22.85 14.33 -10.19
CA TRP A 66 -21.88 14.81 -9.21
C TRP A 66 -21.44 13.71 -8.24
N LYS A 67 -22.39 12.91 -7.70
CA LYS A 67 -22.11 11.79 -6.80
C LYS A 67 -21.24 10.72 -7.46
N ARG A 68 -21.48 10.42 -8.75
CA ARG A 68 -20.67 9.47 -9.53
C ARG A 68 -19.24 9.99 -9.73
N ILE A 69 -19.08 11.26 -10.13
CA ILE A 69 -17.76 11.88 -10.30
C ILE A 69 -17.02 11.92 -8.97
N TYR A 70 -17.67 12.37 -7.91
CA TYR A 70 -17.09 12.41 -6.56
C TYR A 70 -16.61 11.02 -6.14
N LYS A 71 -17.46 10.01 -6.27
CA LYS A 71 -17.10 8.62 -5.93
C LYS A 71 -15.91 8.14 -6.75
N PHE A 72 -15.88 8.38 -8.05
CA PHE A 72 -14.76 8.01 -8.91
C PHE A 72 -13.45 8.67 -8.48
N VAL A 73 -13.47 9.98 -8.20
CA VAL A 73 -12.28 10.71 -7.75
C VAL A 73 -11.77 10.18 -6.41
N MET A 74 -12.67 9.97 -5.44
CA MET A 74 -12.31 9.59 -4.07
C MET A 74 -11.90 8.11 -3.95
N VAL A 75 -12.47 7.22 -4.76
CA VAL A 75 -12.20 5.78 -4.72
C VAL A 75 -11.05 5.39 -5.64
N VAL A 76 -10.91 6.06 -6.79
CA VAL A 76 -9.94 5.66 -7.83
C VAL A 76 -8.77 6.62 -7.89
N ILE A 77 -9.02 7.89 -8.18
CA ILE A 77 -7.96 8.86 -8.53
C ILE A 77 -7.08 9.16 -7.32
N ILE A 78 -7.66 9.60 -6.21
CA ILE A 78 -6.90 10.01 -5.02
C ILE A 78 -6.10 8.83 -4.44
N PRO A 79 -6.69 7.64 -4.18
CA PRO A 79 -5.94 6.51 -3.66
C PRO A 79 -4.80 6.07 -4.58
N SER A 80 -5.02 6.08 -5.90
CA SER A 80 -4.00 5.71 -6.88
C SER A 80 -2.82 6.68 -6.86
N ILE A 81 -3.08 7.99 -6.82
CA ILE A 81 -2.02 9.02 -6.76
C ILE A 81 -1.21 8.86 -5.47
N ILE A 82 -1.87 8.73 -4.31
CA ILE A 82 -1.16 8.59 -3.03
C ILE A 82 -0.35 7.30 -3.00
N CYS A 83 -0.92 6.18 -3.46
CA CYS A 83 -0.19 4.91 -3.55
C CYS A 83 1.02 5.03 -4.48
N LEU A 84 0.86 5.64 -5.65
CA LEU A 84 1.96 5.88 -6.59
C LEU A 84 3.05 6.74 -5.96
N MET A 85 2.68 7.84 -5.30
CA MET A 85 3.62 8.72 -4.59
C MET A 85 4.39 7.96 -3.51
N ASN A 86 3.70 7.19 -2.66
CA ASN A 86 4.33 6.37 -1.62
C ASN A 86 5.31 5.37 -2.24
N ASN A 87 4.93 4.70 -3.33
CA ASN A 87 5.79 3.73 -4.00
C ASN A 87 7.00 4.38 -4.67
N MET A 88 6.83 5.56 -5.28
CA MET A 88 7.93 6.33 -5.85
C MET A 88 8.91 6.81 -4.77
N MET A 89 8.41 7.22 -3.60
CA MET A 89 9.27 7.58 -2.47
C MET A 89 10.07 6.38 -1.97
N ILE A 90 9.45 5.20 -1.84
CA ILE A 90 10.20 4.00 -1.43
C ILE A 90 11.23 3.62 -2.51
N PHE A 91 10.85 3.68 -3.79
CA PHE A 91 11.77 3.41 -4.88
C PHE A 91 12.98 4.36 -4.86
N LYS A 92 12.74 5.67 -4.70
CA LYS A 92 13.80 6.68 -4.59
C LYS A 92 14.69 6.42 -3.38
N TYR A 93 14.11 6.07 -2.24
CA TYR A 93 14.85 5.73 -1.03
C TYR A 93 15.76 4.52 -1.26
N VAL A 94 15.22 3.42 -1.79
CA VAL A 94 15.98 2.20 -2.05
C VAL A 94 17.08 2.43 -3.09
N ARG A 95 16.79 3.17 -4.17
CA ARG A 95 17.79 3.54 -5.19
C ARG A 95 18.91 4.39 -4.58
N SER A 96 18.56 5.37 -3.74
CA SER A 96 19.54 6.20 -3.02
C SER A 96 20.42 5.34 -2.11
N SER A 97 19.83 4.42 -1.34
CA SER A 97 20.57 3.49 -0.49
C SER A 97 21.48 2.55 -1.30
N THR A 98 21.02 2.06 -2.44
CA THR A 98 21.80 1.18 -3.33
C THR A 98 23.02 1.92 -3.90
N ASN A 99 22.82 3.15 -4.38
CA ASN A 99 23.90 3.98 -4.91
C ASN A 99 24.97 4.29 -3.84
N ARG A 100 24.55 4.59 -2.61
CA ARG A 100 25.49 4.82 -1.48
C ARG A 100 26.32 3.59 -1.15
N VAL A 101 25.71 2.41 -1.20
CA VAL A 101 26.43 1.16 -0.94
C VAL A 101 27.43 0.84 -2.05
N GLN A 102 27.13 1.18 -3.31
CA GLN A 102 28.07 0.99 -4.43
C GLN A 102 29.29 1.91 -4.34
N THR A 103 29.13 3.19 -4.01
CA THR A 103 30.28 4.10 -3.80
C THR A 103 31.13 3.70 -2.61
N SER A 104 30.53 3.28 -1.49
CA SER A 104 31.30 2.75 -0.36
C SER A 104 32.00 1.41 -0.66
N LEU A 105 31.57 0.65 -1.68
CA LEU A 105 32.19 -0.61 -2.09
C LEU A 105 33.50 -0.39 -2.86
N GLU A 106 33.63 0.73 -3.57
CA GLU A 106 34.88 1.13 -4.23
C GLU A 106 35.95 1.53 -3.21
N ASP A 107 35.55 2.17 -2.11
CA ASP A 107 36.43 2.53 -1.00
C ASP A 107 36.77 1.35 -0.05
N ALA A 108 35.85 0.38 0.10
CA ALA A 108 35.95 -0.72 1.07
C ALA A 108 36.59 -2.02 0.52
N LYS A 109 37.38 -1.95 -0.55
CA LYS A 109 38.08 -3.12 -1.15
C LYS A 109 38.94 -3.93 -0.16
N ASN A 110 39.22 -3.41 1.03
CA ASN A 110 39.94 -4.11 2.11
C ASN A 110 39.07 -4.88 3.12
N ASN A 111 37.73 -4.73 3.16
CA ASN A 111 36.84 -5.43 4.11
C ASN A 111 35.62 -6.07 3.40
N GLN A 112 35.88 -7.05 2.53
CA GLN A 112 34.93 -7.55 1.51
C GLN A 112 33.73 -8.38 2.02
N HIS A 113 33.80 -9.05 3.18
CA HIS A 113 32.81 -10.10 3.48
C HIS A 113 31.51 -9.64 4.17
N GLN A 114 31.50 -8.53 4.90
CA GLN A 114 30.31 -8.09 5.64
C GLN A 114 29.39 -7.16 4.82
N HIS A 115 29.93 -6.33 3.93
CA HIS A 115 29.10 -5.35 3.21
C HIS A 115 28.27 -5.95 2.07
N GLN A 116 28.73 -7.04 1.44
CA GLN A 116 28.04 -7.69 0.32
C GLN A 116 26.68 -8.31 0.70
N ARG A 117 26.50 -8.73 1.96
CA ARG A 117 25.24 -9.33 2.44
C ARG A 117 24.09 -8.32 2.58
N LEU A 118 24.39 -7.06 2.92
CA LEU A 118 23.39 -6.00 3.09
C LEU A 118 22.79 -5.58 1.74
N SER A 119 23.62 -5.45 0.70
CA SER A 119 23.17 -5.08 -0.66
C SER A 119 22.19 -6.09 -1.29
N ARG A 120 22.48 -7.40 -1.16
CA ARG A 120 21.58 -8.44 -1.70
C ARG A 120 20.20 -8.44 -1.05
N ARG A 121 20.13 -8.18 0.25
CA ARG A 121 18.87 -8.13 0.99
C ARG A 121 18.00 -6.98 0.53
N ASP A 122 18.57 -5.79 0.39
CA ASP A 122 17.82 -4.60 -0.01
C ASP A 122 17.30 -4.72 -1.46
N LEU A 123 18.05 -5.42 -2.32
CA LEU A 123 17.65 -5.71 -3.70
C LEU A 123 16.54 -6.77 -3.79
N HIS A 124 16.58 -7.79 -2.91
CA HIS A 124 15.48 -8.75 -2.77
C HIS A 124 14.20 -8.07 -2.26
N LEU A 125 14.33 -7.18 -1.28
CA LEU A 125 13.24 -6.36 -0.73
C LEU A 125 12.62 -5.48 -1.83
N LEU A 126 13.44 -4.85 -2.67
CA LEU A 126 12.97 -4.06 -3.81
C LEU A 126 12.20 -4.89 -4.84
N ARG A 127 12.75 -6.04 -5.25
CA ARG A 127 12.09 -6.92 -6.22
C ARG A 127 10.73 -7.36 -5.71
N HIS A 128 10.66 -7.75 -4.44
CA HIS A 128 9.41 -8.11 -3.79
C HIS A 128 8.43 -6.92 -3.74
N MET A 129 8.89 -5.73 -3.40
CA MET A 129 8.06 -4.52 -3.38
C MET A 129 7.43 -4.17 -4.73
N ILE A 130 8.19 -4.35 -5.82
CA ILE A 130 7.71 -4.15 -7.19
C ILE A 130 6.65 -5.20 -7.53
N VAL A 131 6.91 -6.48 -7.23
CA VAL A 131 5.94 -7.56 -7.43
C VAL A 131 4.65 -7.28 -6.65
N MET A 132 4.75 -6.85 -5.40
CA MET A 132 3.61 -6.46 -4.58
C MET A 132 2.83 -5.29 -5.17
N PHE A 133 3.53 -4.31 -5.74
CA PHE A 133 2.88 -3.20 -6.43
C PHE A 133 2.17 -3.65 -7.71
N CYS A 134 2.77 -4.54 -8.50
CA CYS A 134 2.13 -5.09 -9.69
C CYS A 134 0.89 -5.91 -9.34
N ILE A 135 0.98 -6.81 -8.34
CA ILE A 135 -0.17 -7.58 -7.85
C ILE A 135 -1.27 -6.64 -7.36
N PHE A 136 -0.89 -5.56 -6.68
CA PHE A 136 -1.82 -4.53 -6.26
C PHE A 136 -2.51 -3.86 -7.47
N VAL A 137 -1.76 -3.31 -8.42
CA VAL A 137 -2.36 -2.64 -9.60
C VAL A 137 -3.27 -3.60 -10.39
N VAL A 138 -2.82 -4.83 -10.60
CA VAL A 138 -3.58 -5.85 -11.36
C VAL A 138 -4.81 -6.31 -10.57
N GLY A 139 -4.70 -6.55 -9.27
CA GLY A 139 -5.81 -7.03 -8.45
C GLY A 139 -6.92 -6.01 -8.25
N TRP A 140 -6.57 -4.71 -8.33
CA TRP A 140 -7.49 -3.59 -8.12
C TRP A 140 -8.01 -2.96 -9.40
N SER A 141 -7.30 -3.12 -10.52
CA SER A 141 -7.77 -2.71 -11.85
C SER A 141 -9.22 -3.16 -12.15
N PRO A 142 -9.66 -4.38 -11.78
CA PRO A 142 -11.05 -4.80 -11.99
C PRO A 142 -12.08 -3.99 -11.18
N ILE A 143 -11.73 -3.51 -9.97
CA ILE A 143 -12.62 -2.60 -9.21
C ILE A 143 -12.66 -1.23 -9.86
N TYR A 144 -11.52 -0.71 -10.30
CA TYR A 144 -11.46 0.59 -10.97
C TYR A 144 -12.25 0.57 -12.28
N LEU A 145 -12.09 -0.51 -13.06
CA LEU A 145 -12.90 -0.77 -14.24
C LEU A 145 -14.38 -0.87 -13.87
N TYR A 146 -14.75 -1.61 -12.83
CA TYR A 146 -16.12 -1.68 -12.36
C TYR A 146 -16.72 -0.30 -12.03
N SER A 147 -16.00 0.55 -11.28
CA SER A 147 -16.45 1.90 -10.95
C SER A 147 -16.65 2.78 -12.18
N ILE A 148 -15.84 2.60 -13.23
CA ILE A 148 -16.00 3.32 -14.50
C ILE A 148 -17.19 2.77 -15.28
N ILE A 149 -17.32 1.45 -15.37
CA ILE A 149 -18.27 0.85 -16.29
C ILE A 149 -19.69 0.88 -15.71
N VAL A 150 -19.89 0.81 -14.38
CA VAL A 150 -21.21 1.01 -13.74
C VAL A 150 -21.79 2.41 -13.99
N VAL A 151 -20.94 3.40 -14.25
CA VAL A 151 -21.41 4.73 -14.64
C VAL A 151 -22.09 4.71 -16.01
N GLN A 152 -21.73 3.76 -16.89
CA GLN A 152 -22.18 3.72 -18.28
C GLN A 152 -23.08 2.51 -18.63
N PHE A 153 -22.98 1.38 -17.93
CA PHE A 153 -23.66 0.13 -18.29
C PHE A 153 -24.22 -0.62 -17.08
N SER A 154 -25.34 -1.31 -17.29
CA SER A 154 -25.93 -2.25 -16.34
C SER A 154 -25.33 -3.65 -16.56
N PHE A 155 -24.67 -4.22 -15.56
CA PHE A 155 -24.12 -5.57 -15.63
C PHE A 155 -24.95 -6.60 -14.87
N SER A 156 -24.77 -7.87 -15.25
CA SER A 156 -25.25 -8.99 -14.46
C SER A 156 -24.55 -9.05 -13.10
N SER A 157 -25.27 -9.48 -12.07
CA SER A 157 -24.74 -9.62 -10.71
C SER A 157 -23.54 -10.59 -10.63
N ILE A 158 -23.40 -11.51 -11.59
CA ILE A 158 -22.29 -12.47 -11.63
C ILE A 158 -20.97 -11.76 -11.91
N ILE A 159 -20.95 -10.82 -12.86
CA ILE A 159 -19.75 -10.05 -13.21
C ILE A 159 -19.31 -9.19 -12.01
N LEU A 160 -20.29 -8.60 -11.31
CA LEU A 160 -20.03 -7.87 -10.07
C LEU A 160 -19.36 -8.76 -9.02
N SER A 161 -19.89 -9.96 -8.77
CA SER A 161 -19.29 -10.90 -7.81
C SER A 161 -17.87 -11.29 -8.19
N MET A 162 -17.56 -11.50 -9.47
CA MET A 162 -16.20 -11.80 -9.92
C MET A 162 -15.23 -10.65 -9.64
N PHE A 163 -15.64 -9.40 -9.84
CA PHE A 163 -14.81 -8.24 -9.51
C PHE A 163 -14.56 -8.10 -8.01
N ILE A 164 -15.57 -8.35 -7.18
CA ILE A 164 -15.43 -8.34 -5.72
C ILE A 164 -14.48 -9.46 -5.26
N ILE A 165 -14.58 -10.67 -5.83
CA ILE A 165 -13.69 -11.78 -5.49
C ILE A 165 -12.24 -11.44 -5.87
N SER A 166 -12.01 -10.87 -7.06
CA SER A 166 -10.68 -10.43 -7.47
C SER A 166 -10.08 -9.40 -6.51
N ALA A 167 -10.90 -8.44 -6.07
CA ALA A 167 -10.51 -7.46 -5.06
C ALA A 167 -10.06 -8.10 -3.75
N LEU A 168 -10.91 -8.98 -3.22
CA LEU A 168 -10.66 -9.70 -1.96
C LEU A 168 -9.40 -10.56 -2.06
N LEU A 169 -9.20 -11.24 -3.19
CA LEU A 169 -8.00 -12.03 -3.43
C LEU A 169 -6.74 -11.17 -3.40
N SER A 170 -6.78 -9.98 -4.00
CA SER A 170 -5.64 -9.05 -3.96
C SER A 170 -5.34 -8.55 -2.55
N VAL A 171 -6.38 -8.26 -1.74
CA VAL A 171 -6.23 -7.87 -0.34
C VAL A 171 -5.60 -9.00 0.46
N LEU A 172 -6.07 -10.23 0.25
CA LEU A 172 -5.53 -11.41 0.91
C LEU A 172 -4.04 -11.59 0.59
N VAL A 173 -3.64 -11.41 -0.67
CA VAL A 173 -2.22 -11.45 -1.06
C VAL A 173 -1.42 -10.34 -0.35
N VAL A 174 -1.96 -9.14 -0.22
CA VAL A 174 -1.30 -8.05 0.53
C VAL A 174 -1.12 -8.42 2.02
N ILE A 175 -2.16 -8.96 2.65
CA ILE A 175 -2.13 -9.38 4.06
C ILE A 175 -1.15 -10.53 4.27
N SER A 176 -1.23 -11.58 3.45
CA SER A 176 -0.32 -12.73 3.53
C SER A 176 1.14 -12.29 3.43
N ASN A 177 1.45 -11.35 2.55
CA ASN A 177 2.79 -10.80 2.42
C ASN A 177 3.22 -9.94 3.61
N LEU A 178 2.31 -9.17 4.21
CA LEU A 178 2.59 -8.47 5.46
C LEU A 178 2.99 -9.46 6.57
N PHE A 179 2.30 -10.60 6.67
CA PHE A 179 2.61 -11.65 7.64
C PHE A 179 3.94 -12.34 7.35
N LEU A 180 4.19 -12.74 6.10
CA LEU A 180 5.42 -13.40 5.69
C LEU A 180 6.64 -12.52 6.01
N TYR A 181 6.53 -11.22 5.70
CA TYR A 181 7.64 -10.29 5.88
C TYR A 181 7.87 -9.92 7.34
N ASN A 182 6.80 -9.75 8.11
CA ASN A 182 6.89 -9.51 9.55
C ASN A 182 7.53 -10.70 10.29
N HIS A 183 7.32 -11.92 9.80
CA HIS A 183 7.99 -13.11 10.33
C HIS A 183 9.51 -13.08 10.08
N GLU A 184 9.95 -12.81 8.85
CA GLU A 184 11.38 -12.73 8.53
C GLU A 184 12.08 -11.58 9.26
N LEU A 185 11.43 -10.41 9.36
CA LEU A 185 11.97 -9.28 10.10
C LEU A 185 12.15 -9.61 11.58
N ARG A 186 11.14 -10.23 12.21
CA ARG A 186 11.21 -10.67 13.61
C ARG A 186 12.28 -11.73 13.85
N ARG A 187 12.43 -12.68 12.92
CA ARG A 187 13.49 -13.69 12.99
C ARG A 187 14.86 -13.03 12.96
N TYR A 188 15.08 -12.08 12.06
CA TYR A 188 16.34 -11.35 11.96
C TYR A 188 16.66 -10.54 13.22
N TYR A 189 15.69 -9.81 13.79
CA TYR A 189 15.90 -9.10 15.06
C TYR A 189 16.26 -10.05 16.20
N ARG A 190 15.62 -11.22 16.23
CA ARG A 190 15.93 -12.25 17.23
C ARG A 190 17.38 -12.72 17.06
N GLU A 191 17.78 -13.14 15.86
CA GLU A 191 19.14 -13.62 15.59
C GLU A 191 20.22 -12.58 15.93
N LYS A 192 19.97 -11.29 15.64
CA LYS A 192 20.94 -10.22 15.93
C LYS A 192 21.07 -9.88 17.42
N ILE A 193 20.00 -10.01 18.20
CA ILE A 193 20.02 -9.77 19.65
C ILE A 193 20.69 -10.95 20.37
N TYR A 194 20.42 -12.19 19.95
CA TYR A 194 20.94 -13.38 20.63
C TYR A 194 22.40 -13.73 20.26
N HIS A 195 22.92 -13.28 19.12
CA HIS A 195 24.32 -13.49 18.71
C HIS A 195 25.22 -12.26 18.83
N GLY A 196 24.68 -11.14 19.36
CA GLY A 196 25.43 -9.90 19.61
C GLY A 196 26.05 -9.80 21.01
N HIS A 197 25.97 -10.86 21.82
CA HIS A 197 26.60 -10.98 23.13
C HIS A 197 27.62 -12.12 23.12
#